data_AF-A0A1T4T7X2-F1
#
_entry.id   AF-A0A1T4T7X2-F1
#
_cell.length_a   1.000
_cell.length_b   1.000
_cell.length_c   1.000
_cell.angle_alpha   90.00
_cell.angle_beta   90.00
_cell.angle_gamma   90.00
#
_symmetry.space_group_name_H-M   'P 1'
#
loop_
_entity.id
_entity.type
_entity.pdbx_description
1 polymer ?
#
loop_
_entity_poly.entity_id
_entity_poly.type
_entity_poly.pdbx_seq_one_letter_code
_entity_poly.pdbx_strand_id
1 'polypeptide(L)'
;MANALLWESSLGEFIFVTVILGGGAAWMIGRSTALTWSGWAVAAAYVVLLTIAVRFIHFSLFHGTFFLPLAGFGTALHYAIVDLVVLMAWAAAGRSVVRGHQMQRQYDFLATRESNMK
;
A
#
# COMPACT_ATOMS: atom_id res chain seq x y z
N MET A 1 7.62 -11.70 26.89
CA MET A 1 6.82 -11.80 25.65
C MET A 1 7.02 -10.47 24.91
N ALA A 2 7.98 -10.39 23.99
CA ALA A 2 7.89 -10.76 22.57
C ALA A 2 7.40 -9.58 21.70
N ASN A 3 8.36 -8.99 20.96
CA ASN A 3 8.24 -8.10 19.80
C ASN A 3 7.87 -6.63 20.05
N ALA A 4 8.88 -5.77 20.22
CA ALA A 4 8.70 -4.32 20.47
C ALA A 4 9.20 -3.41 19.33
N LEU A 5 9.48 -3.96 18.13
CA LEU A 5 10.06 -3.18 17.02
C LEU A 5 9.11 -2.98 15.83
N LEU A 6 8.22 -3.92 15.55
CA LEU A 6 7.42 -3.93 14.30
C LEU A 6 5.90 -3.99 14.54
N TRP A 7 5.43 -4.55 15.65
CA TRP A 7 4.00 -4.66 15.96
C TRP A 7 3.74 -4.52 17.46
N GLU A 8 2.68 -3.81 17.80
CA GLU A 8 2.22 -3.64 19.19
C GLU A 8 1.22 -4.72 19.62
N SER A 9 0.61 -5.39 18.64
CA SER A 9 -0.48 -6.33 18.81
C SER A 9 -0.13 -7.71 18.22
N SER A 10 -1.06 -8.68 18.24
CA SER A 10 -0.79 -10.03 17.74
C SER A 10 -0.37 -10.02 16.26
N LEU A 11 0.65 -10.81 15.90
CA LEU A 11 1.13 -10.95 14.52
C LEU A 11 0.01 -11.32 13.53
N GLY A 12 -1.01 -12.05 13.99
CA GLY A 12 -2.18 -12.39 13.17
C GLY A 12 -3.02 -11.17 12.79
N GLU A 13 -3.13 -10.18 13.67
CA GLU A 13 -3.92 -8.96 13.43
C GLU A 13 -3.23 -8.07 12.40
N PHE A 14 -1.90 -7.96 12.51
CA PHE A 14 -1.08 -7.25 11.52
C PHE A 14 -1.23 -7.86 10.11
N ILE A 15 -1.14 -9.20 10.01
CA ILE A 15 -1.32 -9.88 8.73
C ILE A 15 -2.74 -9.68 8.18
N PHE A 16 -3.76 -9.85 9.01
CA PHE A 16 -5.13 -9.74 8.56
C PHE A 16 -5.51 -8.31 8.14
N VAL A 17 -5.24 -7.32 9.00
CA VAL A 17 -5.67 -5.94 8.76
C VAL A 17 -4.73 -5.22 7.80
N THR A 18 -3.42 -5.29 8.01
CA THR A 18 -2.47 -4.51 7.20
C THR A 18 -2.16 -5.19 5.88
N VAL A 19 -1.87 -6.50 5.88
CA VAL A 19 -1.44 -7.21 4.66
C VAL A 19 -2.62 -7.61 3.79
N ILE A 20 -3.68 -8.20 4.35
CA ILE A 20 -4.83 -8.68 3.54
C ILE A 20 -5.77 -7.51 3.22
N LEU A 21 -6.37 -6.87 4.23
CA LEU A 21 -7.36 -5.81 4.01
C LEU A 21 -6.70 -4.54 3.47
N GLY A 22 -5.69 -4.04 4.18
CA GLY A 22 -4.93 -2.84 3.81
C GLY A 22 -4.18 -3.04 2.49
N GLY A 23 -3.43 -4.14 2.35
CA GLY A 23 -2.68 -4.44 1.13
C GLY A 23 -3.59 -4.61 -0.09
N GLY A 24 -4.75 -5.26 0.05
CA GLY A 24 -5.75 -5.34 -1.00
C GLY A 24 -6.29 -3.97 -1.42
N ALA A 25 -6.62 -3.11 -0.46
CA ALA A 25 -7.03 -1.73 -0.75
C ALA A 25 -5.91 -0.90 -1.41
N ALA A 26 -4.68 -1.04 -0.92
CA ALA A 26 -3.51 -0.35 -1.47
C ALA A 26 -3.20 -0.80 -2.90
N TRP A 27 -3.33 -2.09 -3.20
CA TRP A 27 -3.24 -2.61 -4.55
C TRP A 27 -4.28 -1.98 -5.48
N MET A 28 -5.54 -1.86 -5.02
CA MET A 28 -6.59 -1.20 -5.79
C MET A 28 -6.30 0.28 -6.04
N ILE A 29 -5.72 1.00 -5.08
CA ILE A 29 -5.22 2.38 -5.24
C ILE A 29 -4.11 2.44 -6.29
N GLY A 30 -3.13 1.53 -6.21
CA GLY A 30 -2.06 1.42 -7.20
C GLY A 30 -2.59 1.20 -8.62
N ARG A 31 -3.57 0.29 -8.75
CA ARG A 31 -4.25 0.00 -10.01
C ARG A 31 -5.06 1.19 -10.53
N SER A 32 -5.89 1.82 -9.70
CA SER A 32 -6.75 2.95 -10.13
C SER A 32 -5.91 4.12 -10.64
N THR A 33 -4.82 4.43 -9.94
CA THR A 33 -3.89 5.50 -10.31
C THR A 33 -3.05 5.16 -11.54
N ALA A 34 -2.77 3.88 -11.81
CA ALA A 34 -2.15 3.47 -13.09
C ALA A 34 -3.11 3.63 -14.27
N LEU A 35 -4.38 3.26 -14.09
CA LEU A 35 -5.42 3.33 -15.13
C LEU A 35 -5.67 4.76 -15.59
N THR A 36 -5.66 5.72 -14.68
CA THR A 36 -5.86 7.16 -14.98
C THR A 36 -4.58 7.88 -15.41
N TRP A 37 -3.47 7.17 -15.53
CA TRP A 37 -2.15 7.73 -15.81
C TRP A 37 -1.67 8.79 -14.80
N SER A 38 -2.26 8.86 -13.60
CA SER A 38 -1.96 9.89 -12.61
C SER A 38 -0.53 9.80 -12.06
N GLY A 39 0.00 10.87 -11.45
CA GLY A 39 1.34 10.88 -10.89
C GLY A 39 1.49 10.04 -9.61
N TRP A 40 2.73 9.72 -9.22
CA TRP A 40 3.04 8.98 -7.97
C TRP A 40 2.59 9.73 -6.71
N ALA A 41 2.56 11.06 -6.74
CA ALA A 41 2.08 11.87 -5.62
C ALA A 41 0.60 11.59 -5.29
N VAL A 42 -0.24 11.37 -6.30
CA VAL A 42 -1.66 11.05 -6.10
C VAL A 42 -1.82 9.67 -5.44
N ALA A 43 -1.04 8.69 -5.88
CA ALA A 43 -1.03 7.36 -5.26
C ALA A 43 -0.56 7.43 -3.80
N ALA A 44 0.55 8.14 -3.54
CA ALA A 44 1.06 8.32 -2.18
C ALA A 44 0.04 9.01 -1.27
N ALA A 45 -0.63 10.06 -1.72
CA ALA A 45 -1.67 10.75 -0.94
C ALA A 45 -2.83 9.80 -0.56
N TYR A 46 -3.30 8.97 -1.49
CA TYR A 46 -4.34 7.97 -1.20
C TYR A 46 -3.86 6.87 -0.24
N VAL A 47 -2.60 6.44 -0.34
CA VAL A 47 -2.03 5.44 0.57
C VAL A 47 -1.84 6.01 1.98
N VAL A 48 -1.47 7.30 2.12
CA VAL A 48 -1.43 7.98 3.43
C VAL A 48 -2.81 7.99 4.08
N LEU A 49 -3.86 8.34 3.33
CA LEU A 49 -5.24 8.29 3.85
C LEU A 49 -5.66 6.87 4.23
N LEU A 50 -5.30 5.87 3.41
CA LEU A 50 -5.55 4.47 3.71
C LEU A 50 -4.82 4.00 4.97
N THR A 51 -3.58 4.46 5.19
CA THR A 51 -2.80 4.14 6.39
C THR A 51 -3.50 4.64 7.65
N ILE A 52 -4.08 5.85 7.61
CA ILE A 52 -4.88 6.38 8.72
C ILE A 52 -6.11 5.50 8.98
N ALA A 53 -6.80 5.06 7.93
CA ALA A 53 -7.96 4.17 8.06
C ALA A 53 -7.59 2.79 8.64
N VAL A 54 -6.48 2.19 8.18
CA VAL A 54 -5.95 0.91 8.69
C VAL A 54 -5.55 1.05 10.16
N ARG A 55 -4.89 2.15 10.53
CA ARG A 55 -4.53 2.45 11.93
C ARG A 55 -5.76 2.63 12.82
N PHE A 56 -6.84 3.22 12.29
CA PHE A 56 -8.10 3.33 13.00
C PHE A 56 -8.74 1.95 13.28
N ILE A 57 -8.62 1.00 12.35
CA ILE A 57 -9.09 -0.39 12.57
C ILE A 57 -8.25 -1.06 13.65
N HIS A 58 -6.92 -0.91 13.62
CA HIS A 58 -6.03 -1.43 14.66
C HIS A 58 -6.36 -0.89 16.06
N PHE A 59 -6.65 0.41 16.15
CA PHE A 59 -7.12 1.02 17.40
C PHE A 59 -8.48 0.45 17.85
N SER A 60 -9.45 0.38 16.95
CA SER A 60 -10.85 0.07 17.31
C SER A 60 -11.08 -1.40 17.63
N LEU A 61 -10.43 -2.32 16.90
CA LEU A 61 -10.63 -3.76 17.07
C LEU A 61 -9.65 -4.37 18.08
N PHE A 62 -8.45 -3.82 18.19
CA PHE A 62 -7.34 -4.46 18.92
C PHE A 62 -6.75 -3.57 20.02
N HIS A 63 -7.40 -2.43 20.32
CA HIS A 63 -6.93 -1.47 21.33
C HIS A 63 -5.47 -1.01 21.10
N GLY A 64 -5.00 -1.02 19.85
CA GLY A 64 -3.65 -0.57 19.50
C GLY A 64 -3.45 0.94 19.67
N THR A 65 -2.22 1.44 19.57
CA THR A 65 -1.99 2.89 19.65
C THR A 65 -2.57 3.65 18.46
N PHE A 66 -3.21 4.78 18.76
CA PHE A 66 -3.65 5.75 17.78
C PHE A 66 -2.95 7.10 18.02
N PHE A 67 -3.05 8.01 17.07
CA PHE A 67 -2.37 9.31 17.12
C PHE A 67 -2.75 10.18 18.34
N LEU A 68 -3.81 9.83 19.09
CA LEU A 68 -4.19 10.42 20.37
C LEU A 68 -4.15 9.36 21.48
N PRO A 69 -3.67 9.67 22.70
CA PRO A 69 -3.22 10.99 23.21
C PRO A 69 -1.81 11.39 22.74
N LEU A 70 -1.49 12.70 22.74
CA LEU A 70 -0.20 13.25 22.25
C LEU A 70 1.05 12.63 22.91
N ALA A 71 0.91 12.09 24.12
CA ALA A 71 1.97 11.37 24.83
C ALA A 71 2.43 10.09 24.11
N GLY A 72 1.54 9.42 23.37
CA GLY A 72 1.83 8.24 22.55
C GLY A 72 2.13 8.55 21.09
N PHE A 73 2.27 9.83 20.71
CA PHE A 73 2.42 10.22 19.30
C PHE A 73 3.68 9.63 18.66
N GLY A 74 4.78 9.53 19.41
CA GLY A 74 6.04 8.96 18.90
C GLY A 74 5.94 7.48 18.53
N THR A 75 5.30 6.66 19.37
CA THR A 75 5.10 5.23 19.10
C THR A 75 4.06 5.02 18.01
N ALA A 76 2.96 5.79 18.01
CA ALA A 76 1.95 5.75 16.97
C ALA A 76 2.53 6.11 15.59
N LEU A 77 3.41 7.12 15.52
CA LEU A 77 4.06 7.52 14.27
C LEU A 77 4.99 6.42 13.74
N HIS A 78 5.76 5.76 14.61
CA HIS A 78 6.61 4.63 14.22
C HIS A 78 5.79 3.52 13.55
N TYR A 79 4.70 3.07 14.18
CA TYR A 79 3.86 2.03 13.60
C TYR A 79 3.09 2.49 12.35
N ALA A 80 2.71 3.78 12.28
CA ALA A 80 2.10 4.34 11.08
C ALA A 80 3.08 4.36 9.90
N ILE A 81 4.37 4.62 10.13
CA ILE A 81 5.40 4.57 9.09
C ILE A 81 5.59 3.13 8.59
N VAL A 82 5.61 2.14 9.50
CA VAL A 82 5.70 0.72 9.11
C VAL A 82 4.54 0.33 8.20
N ASP A 83 3.30 0.64 8.59
CA ASP A 83 2.14 0.39 7.73
C ASP A 83 2.22 1.14 6.41
N LEU A 84 2.61 2.41 6.44
CA LEU A 84 2.71 3.23 5.23
C LEU A 84 3.67 2.61 4.22
N VAL A 85 4.82 2.12 4.67
CA VAL A 85 5.82 1.46 3.80
C VAL A 85 5.24 0.17 3.21
N VAL A 86 4.58 -0.65 4.02
CA VAL A 86 3.96 -1.90 3.57
C VAL A 86 2.87 -1.62 2.54
N LEU A 87 1.96 -0.68 2.83
CA LEU A 87 0.88 -0.30 1.93
C LEU A 87 1.41 0.36 0.65
N MET A 88 2.45 1.19 0.73
CA MET A 88 3.11 1.75 -0.45
C MET A 88 3.72 0.68 -1.33
N ALA A 89 4.33 -0.37 -0.75
CA ALA A 89 4.85 -1.50 -1.52
C ALA A 89 3.72 -2.23 -2.27
N TRP A 90 2.59 -2.48 -1.61
CA TRP A 90 1.40 -3.07 -2.25
C TRP A 90 0.84 -2.19 -3.38
N ALA A 91 0.75 -0.88 -3.15
CA ALA A 91 0.30 0.07 -4.17
C ALA A 91 1.28 0.14 -5.36
N ALA A 92 2.58 0.16 -5.10
CA ALA A 92 3.61 0.14 -6.14
C ALA A 92 3.55 -1.15 -6.97
N ALA A 93 3.36 -2.30 -6.31
CA ALA A 93 3.19 -3.58 -6.99
C ALA A 93 1.95 -3.56 -7.91
N GLY A 94 0.79 -3.17 -7.40
CA GLY A 94 -0.44 -3.08 -8.20
C GLY A 94 -0.33 -2.10 -9.37
N ARG A 95 0.37 -0.98 -9.15
CA ARG A 95 0.63 0.02 -10.18
C ARG A 95 1.57 -0.51 -11.27
N SER A 96 2.65 -1.20 -10.89
CA SER A 96 3.65 -1.73 -11.82
C SER A 96 3.06 -2.77 -12.79
N VAL A 97 2.19 -3.66 -12.31
CA VAL A 97 1.50 -4.66 -13.14
C VAL A 97 0.64 -3.99 -14.20
N VAL A 98 -0.15 -2.99 -13.81
CA VAL A 98 -1.05 -2.30 -14.76
C VAL A 98 -0.25 -1.48 -15.77
N ARG A 99 0.80 -0.78 -15.33
CA ARG A 99 1.69 -0.04 -16.24
C ARG A 99 2.38 -0.96 -17.24
N GLY A 100 2.83 -2.15 -16.81
CA GLY A 100 3.43 -3.15 -17.70
C GLY A 100 2.48 -3.57 -18.82
N HIS A 101 1.23 -3.92 -18.48
CA HIS A 101 0.22 -4.28 -19.49
C HIS A 101 -0.16 -3.12 -20.40
N GLN A 102 -0.24 -1.89 -19.87
CA GLN A 102 -0.50 -0.69 -20.69
C GLN A 102 0.60 -0.49 -21.74
N MET A 103 1.87 -0.64 -21.36
CA MET A 103 2.99 -0.49 -22.29
C MET A 103 3.00 -1.59 -23.35
N GLN A 104 2.77 -2.85 -22.96
CA GLN A 104 2.67 -3.96 -23.92
C GLN A 104 1.56 -3.72 -24.95
N ARG A 105 0.37 -3.31 -24.51
CA ARG A 105 -0.76 -3.07 -25.40
C ARG A 105 -0.56 -1.86 -26.31
N GLN A 106 0.05 -0.79 -25.79
CA GLN A 106 0.29 0.41 -26.58
C GLN A 106 1.40 0.23 -27.61
N TYR A 107 2.43 -0.57 -27.31
CA TYR A 107 3.60 -0.78 -28.16
C TYR A 107 3.61 -2.15 -28.88
N ASP A 108 2.49 -2.85 -28.93
CA ASP A 108 2.35 -4.16 -29.58
C ASP A 108 2.76 -4.13 -31.08
N PHE A 109 2.55 -2.98 -31.73
CA PHE A 109 2.97 -2.76 -33.12
C PHE A 109 4.49 -2.79 -33.31
N LEU A 110 5.29 -2.48 -32.28
CA LEU A 110 6.76 -2.58 -32.35
C LEU A 110 7.19 -4.04 -32.32
N ALA A 111 6.57 -4.85 -31.45
CA ALA A 111 6.85 -6.30 -31.37
C ALA A 111 6.50 -7.02 -32.69
N THR A 112 5.35 -6.69 -33.27
CA THR A 112 4.92 -7.27 -34.57
C THR A 112 5.85 -6.86 -35.74
N ARG A 113 6.47 -5.66 -35.68
CA ARG A 113 7.42 -5.23 -36.71
C ARG A 113 8.74 -5.99 -36.66
N GLU A 114 9.24 -6.30 -35.46
CA GLU A 114 10.46 -7.11 -35.31
C GLU A 114 10.29 -8.54 -35.80
N SER A 115 9.10 -9.15 -35.64
CA SER A 115 8.85 -10.50 -36.13
C SER A 115 8.78 -10.57 -37.66
N ASN A 116 8.25 -9.55 -38.33
CA ASN A 116 8.12 -9.52 -39.80
C ASN A 116 9.43 -9.21 -40.54
N MET A 117 10.50 -8.85 -39.82
CA MET A 117 11.82 -8.55 -40.38
C MET A 117 12.80 -9.72 -40.27
N LYS A 118 12.37 -10.84 -39.68
CA LYS A 118 13.09 -12.12 -39.67
C LYS A 118 12.53 -13.05 -40.75
#